data_AF-B4DMN9-F1
#
_entry.id   AF-B4DMN9-F1
#
_cell.length_a   1.000
_cell.length_b   1.000
_cell.length_c   1.000
_cell.angle_alpha   90.00
_cell.angle_beta   90.00
_cell.angle_gamma   90.00
#
_symmetry.space_group_name_H-M   'P 1'
#
loop_
_entity.id
_entity.type
_entity.pdbx_description
1 polymer ?
#
loop_
_entity_poly.entity_id
_entity_poly.type
_entity_poly.pdbx_seq_one_letter_code
_entity_poly.pdbx_strand_id
1 'polypeptide(L)'
;MLSWNRVRAKLPSSQMVTTFGLAGIVGYHTVWGVTPALHSPLMSVTNAISGLTAVGGLALMGGHLYPSTTSQGLAALAAFISSVNIAGGFLVTQRMLDMFKRPTDPPEYNYLYLLPAGTFVGGYLAALYSGYNIEQIMYLGSGLCCVGALAGLSTQGTARLGNALGMIGVAGGLAATLGVLKPGPELLAQMSGAMALGGTIGLTIAKRIQISDLPQLVAAFHSLVGLAAVLTCIAEYIIEYPHFATDAAANLTKIVAYLGTYIGGVTFSGSLIAYGKLQGLLKSAPLLLPGRHLLNAGLLAASVGGIIPFMVDPSFTTGITCLGSVSALSAVMGVTLTAAIGGADMPVVITVLNSYSGWALCAEGFLLNNNLLTIVGALIGSSGAILSYIMCVAMNRSLANVILGGYGTTSTAGGKPMEISGTHTEINLDNAIDMIREANSIIITPGYGLCAAKAQYPIADLVKMLTEQGKKVRFGIHPVAGRMPGQLNVLLAEAGVPYDIVLEMDEINHDFPDTDLVLVIGANDTVNSAAQEDPNSIIAGMPVLEVWKSKQVIVMKRSLGVGYAAVDNPIFYKPNTAMLLGDAKKTCDALQAKVRESYQK
;
A
#
# COMPACT_ATOMS: atom_id res chain seq x y z
N MET A 1 16.24 21.34 -27.63
CA MET A 1 15.17 22.34 -27.36
C MET A 1 14.15 22.47 -28.50
N LEU A 2 14.54 22.45 -29.79
CA LEU A 2 13.60 22.61 -30.92
C LEU A 2 12.77 21.37 -31.32
N SER A 3 13.13 20.15 -30.88
CA SER A 3 12.38 18.93 -31.24
C SER A 3 11.14 18.66 -30.36
N TRP A 4 11.14 19.12 -29.11
CA TRP A 4 10.02 18.90 -28.16
C TRP A 4 8.80 19.79 -28.45
N ASN A 5 9.01 20.95 -29.09
CA ASN A 5 7.92 21.88 -29.44
C ASN A 5 6.93 21.33 -30.48
N ARG A 6 7.22 20.21 -31.16
CA ARG A 6 6.32 19.62 -32.17
C ARG A 6 5.29 18.63 -31.63
N VAL A 7 5.41 18.18 -30.38
CA VAL A 7 4.48 17.19 -29.78
C VAL A 7 3.40 17.86 -28.89
N ARG A 8 3.56 19.13 -28.54
CA ARG A 8 2.56 19.89 -27.76
C ARG A 8 1.41 20.41 -28.63
N ALA A 9 0.50 19.52 -29.00
CA ALA A 9 -0.86 19.93 -29.37
C ALA A 9 -1.55 20.47 -28.09
N LYS A 10 -1.87 21.76 -28.13
CA LYS A 10 -2.34 22.57 -27.00
C LYS A 10 -3.81 22.32 -26.69
N LEU A 11 -4.03 21.50 -25.66
CA LEU A 11 -5.17 21.33 -24.74
C LEU A 11 -5.07 19.87 -24.25
N PRO A 12 -5.17 19.55 -22.95
CA PRO A 12 -5.68 18.26 -22.50
C PRO A 12 -6.98 18.00 -23.21
N SER A 13 -6.88 17.25 -24.29
CA SER A 13 -7.97 17.02 -25.20
C SER A 13 -9.03 16.23 -24.43
N SER A 14 -10.28 16.36 -24.85
CA SER A 14 -11.33 15.39 -24.52
C SER A 14 -10.85 13.93 -24.56
N GLN A 15 -9.82 13.62 -25.37
CA GLN A 15 -9.15 12.32 -25.40
C GLN A 15 -8.45 11.96 -24.09
N MET A 16 -7.68 12.84 -23.44
CA MET A 16 -6.99 12.49 -22.19
C MET A 16 -7.98 12.28 -21.03
N VAL A 17 -9.06 13.04 -21.00
CA VAL A 17 -10.19 12.79 -20.08
C VAL A 17 -10.86 11.45 -20.37
N THR A 18 -11.02 11.10 -21.66
CA THR A 18 -11.57 9.81 -22.08
C THR A 18 -10.66 8.66 -21.63
N THR A 19 -9.36 8.74 -21.90
CA THR A 19 -8.35 7.75 -21.46
C THR A 19 -8.35 7.61 -19.94
N PHE A 20 -8.38 8.73 -19.21
CA PHE A 20 -8.46 8.73 -17.74
C PHE A 20 -9.72 8.02 -17.23
N GLY A 21 -10.89 8.35 -17.80
CA GLY A 21 -12.16 7.71 -17.42
C GLY A 21 -12.18 6.21 -17.68
N LEU A 22 -11.72 5.78 -18.87
CA LEU A 22 -11.63 4.36 -19.22
C LEU A 22 -10.61 3.62 -18.35
N ALA A 23 -9.43 4.20 -18.12
CA ALA A 23 -8.41 3.62 -17.26
C ALA A 23 -8.89 3.51 -15.80
N GLY A 24 -9.69 4.46 -15.32
CA GLY A 24 -10.33 4.38 -14.00
C GLY A 24 -11.30 3.20 -13.88
N ILE A 25 -12.12 2.97 -14.92
CA ILE A 25 -13.03 1.80 -14.97
C ILE A 25 -12.23 0.49 -15.00
N VAL A 26 -11.17 0.43 -15.82
CA VAL A 26 -10.28 -0.73 -15.88
C VAL A 26 -9.63 -0.99 -14.53
N GLY A 27 -9.09 0.04 -13.89
CA GLY A 27 -8.47 -0.06 -12.57
C GLY A 27 -9.45 -0.56 -11.51
N TYR A 28 -10.67 -0.02 -11.50
CA TYR A 28 -11.74 -0.46 -10.59
C TYR A 28 -11.98 -1.97 -10.69
N HIS A 29 -12.23 -2.50 -11.90
CA HIS A 29 -12.54 -3.92 -12.09
C HIS A 29 -11.32 -4.82 -11.84
N THR A 30 -10.13 -4.35 -12.22
CA THR A 30 -8.90 -5.15 -12.07
C THR A 30 -8.56 -5.38 -10.60
N VAL A 31 -8.70 -4.36 -9.76
CA VAL A 31 -8.33 -4.44 -8.34
C VAL A 31 -9.31 -5.30 -7.55
N TRP A 32 -10.62 -5.21 -7.81
CA TRP A 32 -11.61 -6.09 -7.16
C TRP A 32 -11.38 -7.58 -7.46
N GLY A 33 -10.72 -7.91 -8.57
CA GLY A 33 -10.36 -9.28 -8.93
C GLY A 33 -9.11 -9.81 -8.23
N VAL A 34 -8.37 -9.00 -7.46
CA VAL A 34 -7.15 -9.42 -6.77
C VAL A 34 -7.48 -10.32 -5.58
N THR A 35 -6.74 -11.42 -5.40
CA THR A 35 -6.93 -12.29 -4.23
C THR A 35 -6.63 -11.51 -2.93
N PRO A 36 -7.48 -11.56 -1.89
CA PRO A 36 -7.24 -10.82 -0.64
C PRO A 36 -5.88 -11.10 0.02
N ALA A 37 -5.42 -12.36 -0.04
CA ALA A 37 -4.11 -12.77 0.43
C ALA A 37 -2.92 -12.06 -0.27
N LEU A 38 -3.16 -11.46 -1.44
CA LEU A 38 -2.17 -10.74 -2.26
C LEU A 38 -2.30 -9.21 -2.18
N HIS A 39 -3.09 -8.66 -1.25
CA HIS A 39 -3.19 -7.20 -1.06
C HIS A 39 -1.86 -6.53 -0.68
N SER A 40 -0.98 -7.19 0.07
CA SER A 40 0.36 -6.66 0.37
C SER A 40 1.27 -6.61 -0.89
N PRO A 41 1.39 -7.70 -1.68
CA PRO A 41 1.97 -7.66 -3.02
C PRO A 41 1.38 -6.60 -3.95
N LEU A 42 0.05 -6.43 -3.96
CA LEU A 42 -0.63 -5.41 -4.74
C LEU A 42 -0.14 -3.99 -4.40
N MET A 43 -0.08 -3.65 -3.12
CA MET A 43 0.45 -2.36 -2.65
C MET A 43 1.91 -2.16 -3.07
N SER A 44 2.72 -3.22 -3.01
CA SER A 44 4.13 -3.15 -3.43
C SER A 44 4.28 -2.96 -4.94
N VAL A 45 3.46 -3.64 -5.76
CA VAL A 45 3.43 -3.45 -7.22
C VAL A 45 2.99 -2.05 -7.58
N THR A 46 1.93 -1.52 -6.95
CA THR A 46 1.50 -0.14 -7.21
C THR A 46 2.59 0.87 -6.84
N ASN A 47 3.38 0.61 -5.79
CA ASN A 47 4.51 1.46 -5.41
C ASN A 47 5.69 1.38 -6.38
N ALA A 48 5.93 0.19 -6.96
CA ALA A 48 6.95 0.03 -7.99
C ALA A 48 6.58 0.81 -9.26
N ILE A 49 5.32 0.66 -9.70
CA ILE A 49 4.80 1.29 -10.91
C ILE A 49 4.62 2.80 -10.72
N SER A 50 4.26 3.28 -9.51
CA SER A 50 4.15 4.72 -9.22
C SER A 50 5.48 5.47 -9.38
N GLY A 51 6.61 4.76 -9.34
CA GLY A 51 7.92 5.30 -9.72
C GLY A 51 8.01 5.77 -11.18
N LEU A 52 6.98 5.59 -12.00
CA LEU A 52 6.86 6.22 -13.33
C LEU A 52 6.76 7.75 -13.29
N THR A 53 6.70 8.39 -12.13
CA THR A 53 7.07 9.82 -11.99
C THR A 53 8.46 10.14 -12.57
N ALA A 54 9.32 9.13 -12.72
CA ALA A 54 10.57 9.24 -13.47
C ALA A 54 10.35 9.69 -14.92
N VAL A 55 9.25 9.33 -15.58
CA VAL A 55 8.91 9.75 -16.94
C VAL A 55 8.78 11.27 -17.02
N GLY A 56 8.09 11.89 -16.07
CA GLY A 56 7.97 13.35 -16.05
C GLY A 56 9.27 14.03 -15.65
N GLY A 57 10.02 13.48 -14.68
CA GLY A 57 11.37 13.93 -14.38
C GLY A 57 12.29 13.92 -15.61
N LEU A 58 12.35 12.82 -16.36
CA LEU A 58 13.15 12.70 -17.57
C LEU A 58 12.72 13.67 -18.67
N ALA A 59 11.42 13.90 -18.84
CA ALA A 59 10.90 14.83 -19.83
C ALA A 59 11.35 16.29 -19.59
N LEU A 60 11.63 16.65 -18.33
CA LEU A 60 12.02 18.00 -17.93
C LEU A 60 13.52 18.14 -17.65
N MET A 61 14.27 17.03 -17.63
CA MET A 61 15.72 17.06 -17.58
C MET A 61 16.31 17.64 -18.87
N GLY A 62 17.36 18.45 -18.73
CA GLY A 62 18.04 19.10 -19.84
C GLY A 62 19.39 19.66 -19.41
N GLY A 63 20.09 20.30 -20.34
CA GLY A 63 21.47 20.75 -20.16
C GLY A 63 22.45 19.74 -20.77
N HIS A 64 23.56 19.50 -20.08
CA HIS A 64 24.64 18.61 -20.50
C HIS A 64 24.81 17.48 -19.47
N LEU A 65 26.05 17.17 -19.06
CA LEU A 65 26.30 16.22 -17.97
C LEU A 65 25.77 16.73 -16.62
N TYR A 66 25.71 18.05 -16.44
CA TYR A 66 25.17 18.70 -15.25
C TYR A 66 23.99 19.61 -15.61
N PRO A 67 23.01 19.77 -14.69
CA PRO A 67 21.91 20.72 -14.87
C PRO A 67 22.44 22.16 -15.08
N SER A 68 21.84 22.88 -16.01
CA SER A 68 22.17 24.30 -16.28
C SER A 68 21.21 25.28 -15.60
N THR A 69 20.01 24.83 -15.23
CA THR A 69 18.98 25.65 -14.57
C THR A 69 18.40 24.93 -13.36
N THR A 70 17.77 25.68 -12.45
CA THR A 70 17.09 25.13 -11.27
C THR A 70 16.04 24.08 -11.65
N SER A 71 15.24 24.33 -12.69
CA SER A 71 14.20 23.39 -13.11
C SER A 71 14.79 22.03 -13.56
N GLN A 72 15.89 22.04 -14.31
CA GLN A 72 16.60 20.82 -14.69
C GLN A 72 17.16 20.08 -13.47
N GLY A 73 17.56 20.80 -12.41
CA GLY A 73 17.97 20.21 -11.14
C GLY A 73 16.81 19.56 -10.39
N LEU A 74 15.64 20.21 -10.33
CA LEU A 74 14.42 19.65 -9.73
C LEU A 74 13.97 18.38 -10.48
N ALA A 75 14.01 18.41 -11.82
CA ALA A 75 13.69 17.29 -12.68
C ALA A 75 14.66 16.10 -12.47
N ALA A 76 15.96 16.37 -12.35
CA ALA A 76 16.95 15.35 -12.05
C ALA A 76 16.73 14.71 -10.67
N LEU A 77 16.35 15.51 -9.66
CA LEU A 77 16.00 15.01 -8.33
C LEU A 77 14.74 14.14 -8.37
N ALA A 78 13.71 14.56 -9.12
CA ALA A 78 12.49 13.78 -9.33
C ALA A 78 12.79 12.42 -9.99
N ALA A 79 13.58 12.39 -11.06
CA ALA A 79 14.00 11.15 -11.72
C ALA A 79 14.80 10.22 -10.78
N PHE A 80 15.71 10.80 -9.98
CA PHE A 80 16.50 10.06 -8.99
C PHE A 80 15.64 9.38 -7.94
N ILE A 81 14.76 10.11 -7.23
CA ILE A 81 13.93 9.52 -6.17
C ILE A 81 12.87 8.57 -6.72
N SER A 82 12.38 8.81 -7.93
CA SER A 82 11.46 7.91 -8.63
C SER A 82 12.12 6.56 -8.93
N SER A 83 13.41 6.57 -9.28
CA SER A 83 14.18 5.35 -9.54
C SER A 83 14.43 4.52 -8.27
N VAL A 84 14.48 5.16 -7.10
CA VAL A 84 14.50 4.46 -5.80
C VAL A 84 13.23 3.63 -5.64
N ASN A 85 12.06 4.22 -5.95
CA ASN A 85 10.77 3.54 -5.86
C ASN A 85 10.64 2.39 -6.86
N ILE A 86 11.04 2.58 -8.12
CA ILE A 86 11.00 1.54 -9.15
C ILE A 86 11.76 0.31 -8.67
N ALA A 87 13.05 0.48 -8.37
CA ALA A 87 13.91 -0.67 -8.07
C ALA A 87 13.59 -1.29 -6.71
N GLY A 88 13.27 -0.46 -5.71
CA GLY A 88 12.87 -0.92 -4.38
C GLY A 88 11.56 -1.70 -4.41
N GLY A 89 10.52 -1.15 -5.06
CA GLY A 89 9.20 -1.76 -5.14
C GLY A 89 9.20 -3.11 -5.88
N PHE A 90 9.88 -3.23 -7.02
CA PHE A 90 9.95 -4.49 -7.75
C PHE A 90 10.70 -5.58 -6.97
N LEU A 91 11.79 -5.24 -6.28
CA LEU A 91 12.54 -6.22 -5.49
C LEU A 91 11.74 -6.70 -4.28
N VAL A 92 11.05 -5.80 -3.57
CA VAL A 92 10.19 -6.18 -2.45
C VAL A 92 9.02 -7.04 -2.92
N THR A 93 8.40 -6.69 -4.04
CA THR A 93 7.33 -7.49 -4.67
C THR A 93 7.83 -8.90 -4.96
N GLN A 94 8.97 -9.04 -5.64
CA GLN A 94 9.54 -10.34 -5.96
C GLN A 94 9.78 -11.18 -4.69
N ARG A 95 10.41 -10.58 -3.67
CA ARG A 95 10.67 -11.26 -2.39
C ARG A 95 9.39 -11.78 -1.73
N MET A 96 8.31 -11.00 -1.71
CA MET A 96 7.04 -11.43 -1.13
C MET A 96 6.39 -12.56 -1.94
N LEU A 97 6.38 -12.44 -3.27
CA LEU A 97 5.76 -13.45 -4.12
C LEU A 97 6.51 -14.79 -4.07
N ASP A 98 7.84 -14.75 -3.91
CA ASP A 98 8.66 -15.96 -3.75
C ASP A 98 8.37 -16.70 -2.43
N MET A 99 7.88 -16.01 -1.40
CA MET A 99 7.49 -16.64 -0.12
C MET A 99 6.24 -17.48 -0.22
N PHE A 100 5.36 -17.20 -1.19
CA PHE A 100 4.14 -17.98 -1.42
C PHE A 100 4.38 -19.26 -2.22
N LYS A 101 5.59 -19.46 -2.75
CA LYS A 101 5.93 -20.65 -3.52
C LYS A 101 6.06 -21.86 -2.60
N ARG A 102 5.29 -22.91 -2.88
CA ARG A 102 5.38 -24.15 -2.11
C ARG A 102 6.59 -24.97 -2.57
N PRO A 103 7.24 -25.72 -1.66
CA PRO A 103 8.30 -26.66 -2.04
C PRO A 103 7.83 -27.76 -3.01
N THR A 104 6.53 -28.04 -3.04
CA THR A 104 5.89 -29.05 -3.90
C THR A 104 5.39 -28.50 -5.23
N ASP A 105 5.44 -27.18 -5.45
CA ASP A 105 5.03 -26.59 -6.72
C ASP A 105 5.99 -27.01 -7.85
N PRO A 106 5.51 -27.18 -9.10
CA PRO A 106 6.38 -27.45 -10.24
C PRO A 106 7.46 -26.38 -10.44
N PRO A 107 8.62 -26.74 -11.03
CA PRO A 107 9.61 -25.75 -11.44
C PRO A 107 9.00 -24.69 -12.36
N GLU A 108 9.25 -23.42 -12.06
CA GLU A 108 8.79 -22.29 -12.87
C GLU A 108 9.98 -21.68 -13.65
N TYR A 109 9.72 -21.20 -14.86
CA TYR A 109 10.75 -20.71 -15.78
C TYR A 109 10.59 -19.21 -16.05
N ASN A 110 10.62 -18.40 -14.97
CA ASN A 110 10.35 -16.94 -15.05
C ASN A 110 11.30 -16.18 -15.99
N TYR A 111 12.51 -16.69 -16.25
CA TYR A 111 13.43 -16.09 -17.22
C TYR A 111 12.89 -16.08 -18.66
N LEU A 112 11.90 -16.92 -18.99
CA LEU A 112 11.24 -16.90 -20.31
C LEU A 112 10.48 -15.59 -20.56
N TYR A 113 10.08 -14.87 -19.50
CA TYR A 113 9.46 -13.54 -19.65
C TYR A 113 10.46 -12.46 -20.14
N LEU A 114 11.76 -12.77 -20.21
CA LEU A 114 12.73 -11.91 -20.89
C LEU A 114 12.50 -11.87 -22.42
N LEU A 115 11.88 -12.91 -23.00
CA LEU A 115 11.58 -12.96 -24.44
C LEU A 115 10.62 -11.84 -24.87
N PRO A 116 9.41 -11.69 -24.27
CA PRO A 116 8.53 -10.57 -24.60
C PRO A 116 9.16 -9.22 -24.21
N ALA A 117 9.88 -9.13 -23.09
CA ALA A 117 10.57 -7.90 -22.68
C ALA A 117 11.59 -7.42 -23.73
N GLY A 118 12.48 -8.32 -24.16
CA GLY A 118 13.51 -8.05 -25.16
C GLY A 118 12.92 -7.73 -26.52
N THR A 119 11.84 -8.41 -26.92
CA THR A 119 11.14 -8.12 -28.18
C THR A 119 10.42 -6.77 -28.13
N PHE A 120 9.80 -6.42 -27.00
CA PHE A 120 9.05 -5.18 -26.83
C PHE A 120 9.98 -3.95 -26.87
N VAL A 121 11.01 -3.92 -26.01
CA VAL A 121 11.95 -2.79 -25.97
C VAL A 121 12.93 -2.83 -27.15
N GLY A 122 13.45 -4.00 -27.51
CA GLY A 122 14.36 -4.15 -28.65
C GLY A 122 13.69 -3.84 -30.00
N GLY A 123 12.43 -4.25 -30.15
CA GLY A 123 11.60 -3.89 -31.31
C GLY A 123 11.36 -2.39 -31.40
N TYR A 124 11.11 -1.73 -30.27
CA TYR A 124 11.03 -0.26 -30.21
C TYR A 124 12.33 0.41 -30.69
N LEU A 125 13.49 -0.03 -30.17
CA LEU A 125 14.78 0.53 -30.56
C LEU A 125 15.09 0.32 -32.05
N ALA A 126 14.73 -0.85 -32.60
CA ALA A 126 14.88 -1.12 -34.03
C ALA A 126 13.99 -0.21 -34.90
N ALA A 127 12.75 0.02 -34.46
CA ALA A 127 11.83 0.94 -35.13
C ALA A 127 12.35 2.39 -35.06
N LEU A 128 12.84 2.81 -33.89
CA LEU A 128 13.44 4.14 -33.69
C LEU A 128 14.66 4.34 -34.58
N TYR A 129 15.55 3.34 -34.68
CA TYR A 129 16.71 3.36 -35.58
C TYR A 129 16.31 3.43 -37.05
N SER A 130 15.18 2.81 -37.41
CA SER A 130 14.61 2.85 -38.76
C SER A 130 13.84 4.14 -39.06
N GLY A 131 13.79 5.10 -38.12
CA GLY A 131 13.15 6.40 -38.30
C GLY A 131 11.64 6.44 -38.00
N TYR A 132 11.06 5.37 -37.44
CA TYR A 132 9.66 5.38 -36.99
C TYR A 132 9.51 6.04 -35.61
N ASN A 133 8.39 6.71 -35.39
CA ASN A 133 8.01 7.27 -34.09
C ASN A 133 6.73 6.55 -33.61
N ILE A 134 6.86 5.63 -32.66
CA ILE A 134 5.79 4.75 -32.18
C ILE A 134 5.53 4.91 -30.67
N GLU A 135 5.90 6.04 -30.09
CA GLU A 135 5.94 6.22 -28.62
C GLU A 135 4.55 6.25 -28.00
N GLN A 136 3.55 6.77 -28.70
CA GLN A 136 2.16 6.72 -28.24
C GLN A 136 1.64 5.27 -28.15
N ILE A 137 2.06 4.41 -29.07
CA ILE A 137 1.71 2.98 -29.04
C ILE A 137 2.51 2.25 -27.95
N MET A 138 3.78 2.62 -27.75
CA MET A 138 4.57 2.10 -26.62
C MET A 138 3.95 2.48 -25.28
N TYR A 139 3.45 3.70 -25.11
CA TYR A 139 2.73 4.12 -23.91
C TYR A 139 1.47 3.30 -23.68
N LEU A 140 0.70 2.99 -24.73
CA LEU A 140 -0.43 2.07 -24.62
C LEU A 140 0.04 0.66 -24.20
N GLY A 141 1.04 0.11 -24.87
CA GLY A 141 1.59 -1.22 -24.56
C GLY A 141 2.12 -1.32 -23.13
N SER A 142 2.83 -0.29 -22.66
CA SER A 142 3.29 -0.16 -21.28
C SER A 142 2.14 -0.07 -20.29
N GLY A 143 1.11 0.74 -20.59
CA GLY A 143 -0.10 0.83 -19.78
C GLY A 143 -0.82 -0.51 -19.65
N LEU A 144 -0.96 -1.26 -20.74
CA LEU A 144 -1.54 -2.60 -20.74
C LEU A 144 -0.70 -3.61 -19.94
N CYS A 145 0.63 -3.53 -20.02
CA CYS A 145 1.51 -4.34 -19.18
C CYS A 145 1.34 -4.01 -17.69
N CYS A 146 1.20 -2.73 -17.33
CA CYS A 146 0.92 -2.31 -15.95
C CYS A 146 -0.47 -2.75 -15.46
N VAL A 147 -1.50 -2.74 -16.33
CA VAL A 147 -2.81 -3.34 -16.01
C VAL A 147 -2.66 -4.85 -15.79
N GLY A 148 -1.95 -5.53 -16.68
CA GLY A 148 -1.61 -6.96 -16.56
C GLY A 148 -0.83 -7.28 -15.29
N ALA A 149 -0.05 -6.33 -14.77
CA ALA A 149 0.68 -6.49 -13.52
C ALA A 149 -0.25 -6.69 -12.32
N LEU A 150 -1.33 -5.90 -12.26
CA LEU A 150 -2.35 -6.01 -11.22
C LEU A 150 -3.29 -7.19 -11.48
N ALA A 151 -3.73 -7.36 -12.73
CA ALA A 151 -4.59 -8.49 -13.11
C ALA A 151 -3.93 -9.84 -12.84
N GLY A 152 -2.61 -9.94 -12.99
CA GLY A 152 -1.83 -11.14 -12.67
C GLY A 152 -1.86 -11.52 -11.19
N LEU A 153 -2.19 -10.60 -10.29
CA LEU A 153 -2.36 -10.86 -8.85
C LEU A 153 -3.76 -11.40 -8.49
N SER A 154 -4.63 -11.65 -9.47
CA SER A 154 -5.95 -12.26 -9.26
C SER A 154 -5.90 -13.71 -8.80
N THR A 155 -4.79 -14.41 -9.06
CA THR A 155 -4.56 -15.77 -8.57
C THR A 155 -3.11 -15.95 -8.14
N GLN A 156 -2.89 -16.84 -7.18
CA GLN A 156 -1.54 -17.16 -6.71
C GLN A 156 -0.65 -17.76 -7.81
N GLY A 157 -1.23 -18.52 -8.74
CA GLY A 157 -0.52 -19.14 -9.86
C GLY A 157 0.02 -18.14 -10.88
N THR A 158 -0.67 -17.00 -11.07
CA THR A 158 -0.27 -15.97 -12.03
C THR A 158 0.50 -14.81 -11.41
N ALA A 159 0.66 -14.78 -10.08
CA ALA A 159 1.19 -13.60 -9.38
C ALA A 159 2.59 -13.16 -9.87
N ARG A 160 3.46 -14.11 -10.21
CA ARG A 160 4.82 -13.84 -10.71
C ARG A 160 4.82 -13.27 -12.13
N LEU A 161 3.87 -13.69 -12.97
CA LEU A 161 3.63 -13.05 -14.27
C LEU A 161 3.24 -11.58 -14.07
N GLY A 162 2.41 -11.28 -13.06
CA GLY A 162 2.04 -9.91 -12.70
C GLY A 162 3.27 -9.02 -12.44
N ASN A 163 4.22 -9.50 -11.63
CA ASN A 163 5.45 -8.76 -11.38
C ASN A 163 6.29 -8.55 -12.66
N ALA A 164 6.41 -9.58 -13.50
CA ALA A 164 7.14 -9.50 -14.77
C ALA A 164 6.53 -8.49 -15.75
N LEU A 165 5.20 -8.50 -15.91
CA LEU A 165 4.49 -7.54 -16.76
C LEU A 165 4.65 -6.10 -16.24
N GLY A 166 4.63 -5.91 -14.92
CA GLY A 166 4.93 -4.60 -14.32
C GLY A 166 6.32 -4.08 -14.70
N MET A 167 7.35 -4.94 -14.61
CA MET A 167 8.71 -4.59 -15.02
C MET A 167 8.81 -4.26 -16.52
N ILE A 168 8.14 -5.04 -17.38
CA ILE A 168 8.07 -4.79 -18.83
C ILE A 168 7.41 -3.45 -19.13
N GLY A 169 6.29 -3.15 -18.46
CA GLY A 169 5.55 -1.90 -18.64
C GLY A 169 6.38 -0.69 -18.27
N VAL A 170 7.03 -0.71 -17.11
CA VAL A 170 7.91 0.37 -16.64
C VAL A 170 9.11 0.55 -17.58
N ALA A 171 9.78 -0.55 -17.96
CA ALA A 171 10.92 -0.49 -18.88
C ALA A 171 10.53 0.11 -20.25
N GLY A 172 9.40 -0.32 -20.82
CA GLY A 172 8.89 0.22 -22.09
C GLY A 172 8.52 1.71 -22.00
N GLY A 173 7.95 2.15 -20.87
CA GLY A 173 7.55 3.54 -20.67
C GLY A 173 8.76 4.48 -20.57
N LEU A 174 9.79 4.06 -19.85
CA LEU A 174 11.07 4.77 -19.77
C LEU A 174 11.77 4.79 -21.13
N ALA A 175 11.83 3.65 -21.83
CA ALA A 175 12.46 3.56 -23.15
C ALA A 175 11.79 4.49 -24.19
N ALA A 176 10.45 4.48 -24.24
CA ALA A 176 9.69 5.37 -25.13
C ALA A 176 9.95 6.84 -24.82
N THR A 177 9.97 7.21 -23.54
CA THR A 177 10.24 8.59 -23.11
C THR A 177 11.65 9.05 -23.50
N LEU A 178 12.67 8.21 -23.26
CA LEU A 178 14.04 8.50 -23.70
C LEU A 178 14.15 8.61 -25.23
N GLY A 179 13.43 7.77 -25.97
CA GLY A 179 13.44 7.78 -27.44
C GLY A 179 12.75 8.99 -28.06
N VAL A 180 11.66 9.51 -27.49
CA VAL A 180 11.08 10.81 -27.93
C VAL A 180 12.09 11.95 -27.72
N LEU A 181 12.76 11.97 -26.57
CA LEU A 181 13.64 13.08 -26.18
C LEU A 181 14.89 13.19 -27.05
N LYS A 182 15.39 12.06 -27.56
CA LYS A 182 16.65 11.97 -28.35
C LYS A 182 17.80 12.76 -27.68
N PRO A 183 18.12 12.48 -26.40
CA PRO A 183 19.10 13.25 -25.66
C PRO A 183 20.51 13.11 -26.27
N GLY A 184 21.31 14.17 -26.18
CA GLY A 184 22.74 14.09 -26.51
C GLY A 184 23.48 13.16 -25.52
N PRO A 185 24.68 12.65 -25.88
CA PRO A 185 25.40 11.67 -25.07
C PRO A 185 25.62 12.09 -23.60
N GLU A 186 25.93 13.37 -23.37
CA GLU A 186 26.18 13.92 -22.03
C GLU A 186 24.92 13.95 -21.17
N LEU A 187 23.79 14.40 -21.75
CA LEU A 187 22.49 14.43 -21.06
C LEU A 187 21.97 13.00 -20.81
N LEU A 188 22.17 12.09 -21.77
CA LEU A 188 21.83 10.68 -21.57
C LEU A 188 22.67 10.06 -20.43
N ALA A 189 23.95 10.42 -20.32
CA ALA A 189 24.79 10.01 -19.21
C ALA A 189 24.29 10.56 -17.87
N GLN A 190 23.84 11.82 -17.82
CA GLN A 190 23.20 12.41 -16.64
C GLN A 190 21.92 11.65 -16.24
N MET A 191 21.00 11.42 -17.19
CA MET A 191 19.75 10.68 -16.98
C MET A 191 20.03 9.26 -16.47
N SER A 192 20.95 8.55 -17.12
CA SER A 192 21.34 7.19 -16.75
C SER A 192 22.01 7.15 -15.38
N GLY A 193 22.88 8.11 -15.06
CA GLY A 193 23.55 8.21 -13.76
C GLY A 193 22.56 8.46 -12.61
N ALA A 194 21.59 9.37 -12.80
CA ALA A 194 20.55 9.64 -11.82
C ALA A 194 19.68 8.39 -11.56
N MET A 195 19.23 7.70 -12.62
CA MET A 195 18.44 6.49 -12.49
C MET A 195 19.24 5.34 -11.86
N ALA A 196 20.50 5.16 -12.27
CA ALA A 196 21.36 4.10 -11.73
C ALA A 196 21.65 4.29 -10.25
N LEU A 197 21.94 5.52 -9.81
CA LEU A 197 22.18 5.82 -8.40
C LEU A 197 20.91 5.61 -7.56
N GLY A 198 19.77 6.14 -8.02
CA GLY A 198 18.47 5.95 -7.36
C GLY A 198 18.09 4.48 -7.27
N GLY A 199 18.19 3.75 -8.39
CA GLY A 199 17.92 2.32 -8.45
C GLY A 199 18.83 1.50 -7.52
N THR A 200 20.12 1.83 -7.45
CA THR A 200 21.08 1.15 -6.55
C THR A 200 20.69 1.34 -5.08
N ILE A 201 20.27 2.55 -4.69
CA ILE A 201 19.78 2.84 -3.34
C ILE A 201 18.50 2.04 -3.07
N GLY A 202 17.54 2.07 -4.00
CA GLY A 202 16.28 1.32 -3.91
C GLY A 202 16.50 -0.18 -3.70
N LEU A 203 17.36 -0.81 -4.51
CA LEU A 203 17.74 -2.23 -4.37
C LEU A 203 18.40 -2.51 -3.02
N THR A 204 19.29 -1.64 -2.57
CA THR A 204 20.02 -1.81 -1.30
C THR A 204 19.07 -1.76 -0.10
N ILE A 205 18.13 -0.81 -0.09
CA ILE A 205 17.10 -0.69 0.95
C ILE A 205 16.20 -1.93 0.90
N ALA A 206 15.63 -2.23 -0.26
CA ALA A 206 14.69 -3.34 -0.45
C ALA A 206 15.27 -4.70 -0.12
N LYS A 207 16.58 -4.91 -0.29
CA LYS A 207 17.26 -6.17 0.07
C LYS A 207 17.46 -6.32 1.58
N ARG A 208 17.62 -5.22 2.32
CA ARG A 208 17.97 -5.23 3.75
C ARG A 208 16.76 -5.25 4.68
N ILE A 209 15.60 -4.78 4.23
CA ILE A 209 14.40 -4.73 5.08
C ILE A 209 13.83 -6.12 5.39
N GLN A 210 13.29 -6.25 6.60
CA GLN A 210 12.51 -7.41 7.03
C GLN A 210 11.06 -7.26 6.56
N ILE A 211 10.34 -8.36 6.36
CA ILE A 211 8.94 -8.31 5.91
C ILE A 211 8.02 -7.72 6.98
N SER A 212 8.36 -7.88 8.26
CA SER A 212 7.67 -7.20 9.37
C SER A 212 7.71 -5.68 9.25
N ASP A 213 8.74 -5.14 8.59
CA ASP A 213 9.00 -3.69 8.42
C ASP A 213 8.43 -3.14 7.09
N LEU A 214 7.68 -3.96 6.36
CA LEU A 214 7.09 -3.58 5.09
C LEU A 214 6.15 -2.36 5.18
N PRO A 215 5.27 -2.22 6.20
CA PRO A 215 4.32 -1.10 6.25
C PRO A 215 5.00 0.27 6.26
N GLN A 216 6.09 0.42 7.03
CA GLN A 216 6.83 1.68 7.07
C GLN A 216 7.62 1.93 5.78
N LEU A 217 8.14 0.89 5.11
CA LEU A 217 8.81 1.08 3.82
C LEU A 217 7.83 1.56 2.75
N VAL A 218 6.62 0.99 2.71
CA VAL A 218 5.54 1.41 1.81
C VAL A 218 5.18 2.87 2.06
N ALA A 219 5.02 3.28 3.32
CA ALA A 219 4.83 4.69 3.67
C ALA A 219 5.99 5.57 3.19
N ALA A 220 7.24 5.16 3.39
CA ALA A 220 8.40 5.93 2.91
C ALA A 220 8.38 6.10 1.38
N PHE A 221 8.05 5.06 0.61
CA PHE A 221 7.99 5.13 -0.86
C PHE A 221 6.89 6.07 -1.37
N HIS A 222 5.70 6.09 -0.75
CA HIS A 222 4.67 7.08 -1.12
C HIS A 222 5.16 8.51 -0.94
N SER A 223 5.98 8.77 0.09
CA SER A 223 6.54 10.11 0.29
C SER A 223 7.44 10.54 -0.87
N LEU A 224 8.23 9.62 -1.43
CA LEU A 224 9.09 9.90 -2.59
C LEU A 224 8.27 10.20 -3.86
N VAL A 225 7.13 9.53 -4.06
CA VAL A 225 6.21 9.84 -5.17
C VAL A 225 5.62 11.24 -5.00
N GLY A 226 5.13 11.57 -3.79
CA GLY A 226 4.55 12.87 -3.49
C GLY A 226 5.56 14.01 -3.70
N LEU A 227 6.81 13.82 -3.27
CA LEU A 227 7.88 14.76 -3.49
C LEU A 227 8.23 14.90 -4.97
N ALA A 228 8.34 13.80 -5.72
CA ALA A 228 8.60 13.83 -7.16
C ALA A 228 7.53 14.63 -7.90
N ALA A 229 6.25 14.43 -7.57
CA ALA A 229 5.14 15.18 -8.18
C ALA A 229 5.22 16.69 -7.91
N VAL A 230 5.55 17.11 -6.68
CA VAL A 230 5.77 18.53 -6.33
C VAL A 230 6.93 19.11 -7.16
N LEU A 231 8.05 18.38 -7.22
CA LEU A 231 9.23 18.79 -7.97
C LEU A 231 8.92 18.94 -9.48
N THR A 232 8.21 17.98 -10.08
CA THR A 232 7.80 18.04 -11.49
C THR A 232 6.87 19.23 -11.76
N CYS A 233 5.84 19.43 -10.93
CA CYS A 233 4.87 20.52 -11.15
C CYS A 233 5.51 21.91 -11.08
N ILE A 234 6.41 22.12 -10.11
CA ILE A 234 7.15 23.38 -9.99
C ILE A 234 8.15 23.54 -11.14
N ALA A 235 8.84 22.46 -11.53
CA ALA A 235 9.78 22.46 -12.64
C ALA A 235 9.11 22.85 -13.98
N GLU A 236 7.96 22.25 -14.30
CA GLU A 236 7.21 22.56 -15.52
C GLU A 236 6.68 24.00 -15.51
N TYR A 237 6.19 24.48 -14.37
CA TYR A 237 5.76 25.88 -14.24
C TYR A 237 6.91 26.85 -14.58
N ILE A 238 8.13 26.58 -14.09
CA ILE A 238 9.30 27.41 -14.37
C ILE A 238 9.67 27.37 -15.86
N ILE A 239 9.63 26.19 -16.49
CA ILE A 239 9.99 26.01 -17.90
C ILE A 239 8.97 26.68 -18.82
N GLU A 240 7.66 26.54 -18.54
CA GLU A 240 6.58 27.02 -19.40
C GLU A 240 6.14 28.44 -19.14
N TYR A 241 6.58 29.05 -18.04
CA TYR A 241 6.19 30.42 -17.69
C TYR A 241 6.30 31.43 -18.86
N PRO A 242 7.41 31.49 -19.62
CA PRO A 242 7.53 32.43 -20.73
C PRO A 242 6.53 32.19 -21.87
N HIS A 243 5.96 30.99 -21.98
CA HIS A 243 5.05 30.60 -23.05
C HIS A 243 3.57 30.89 -22.73
N PHE A 244 3.21 31.07 -21.46
CA PHE A 244 1.81 31.24 -21.04
C PHE A 244 1.09 32.42 -21.71
N ALA A 245 1.81 33.50 -22.03
CA ALA A 245 1.21 34.67 -22.69
C ALA A 245 0.62 34.37 -24.07
N THR A 246 1.09 33.31 -24.75
CA THR A 246 0.70 32.94 -26.12
C THR A 246 0.03 31.58 -26.21
N ASP A 247 -0.24 30.94 -25.07
CA ASP A 247 -0.81 29.60 -25.01
C ASP A 247 -2.27 29.63 -24.58
N ALA A 248 -3.18 29.25 -25.49
CA ALA A 248 -4.59 29.10 -25.20
C ALA A 248 -4.89 28.06 -24.10
N ALA A 249 -3.97 27.11 -23.87
CA ALA A 249 -4.07 26.10 -22.82
C ALA A 249 -3.36 26.48 -21.50
N ALA A 250 -2.77 27.68 -21.41
CA ALA A 250 -1.97 28.11 -20.25
C ALA A 250 -2.68 27.91 -18.91
N ASN A 251 -3.96 28.29 -18.84
CA ASN A 251 -4.76 28.18 -17.62
C ASN A 251 -4.88 26.74 -17.13
N LEU A 252 -4.98 25.79 -18.04
CA LEU A 252 -5.15 24.39 -17.69
C LEU A 252 -3.82 23.79 -17.18
N THR A 253 -2.70 24.10 -17.82
CA THR A 253 -1.36 23.76 -17.32
C THR A 253 -1.15 24.30 -15.90
N LYS A 254 -1.53 25.57 -15.65
CA LYS A 254 -1.47 26.16 -14.31
C LYS A 254 -2.34 25.40 -13.31
N ILE A 255 -3.63 25.18 -13.61
CA ILE A 255 -4.56 24.48 -12.71
C ILE A 255 -4.03 23.09 -12.33
N VAL A 256 -3.58 22.31 -13.31
CA VAL A 256 -3.08 20.96 -13.08
C VAL A 256 -1.78 20.97 -12.26
N ALA A 257 -0.86 21.89 -12.55
CA ALA A 257 0.36 22.06 -11.74
C ALA A 257 0.05 22.42 -10.28
N TYR A 258 -0.95 23.29 -10.05
CA TYR A 258 -1.39 23.66 -8.69
C TYR A 258 -1.96 22.46 -7.93
N LEU A 259 -2.84 21.68 -8.58
CA LEU A 259 -3.44 20.49 -8.00
C LEU A 259 -2.41 19.38 -7.75
N GLY A 260 -1.51 19.12 -8.71
CA GLY A 260 -0.44 18.15 -8.55
C GLY A 260 0.51 18.50 -7.41
N THR A 261 0.84 19.79 -7.24
CA THR A 261 1.62 20.29 -6.11
C THR A 261 0.90 20.08 -4.78
N TYR A 262 -0.40 20.36 -4.71
CA TYR A 262 -1.20 20.15 -3.49
C TYR A 262 -1.28 18.66 -3.12
N ILE A 263 -1.64 17.79 -4.06
CA ILE A 263 -1.78 16.34 -3.82
C ILE A 263 -0.42 15.75 -3.41
N GLY A 264 0.66 16.13 -4.12
CA GLY A 264 2.01 15.69 -3.82
C GLY A 264 2.48 16.13 -2.43
N GLY A 265 2.19 17.37 -2.03
CA GLY A 265 2.55 17.90 -0.71
C GLY A 265 1.83 17.21 0.45
N VAL A 266 0.52 16.95 0.33
CA VAL A 266 -0.24 16.15 1.32
C VAL A 266 0.33 14.73 1.40
N THR A 267 0.60 14.11 0.24
CA THR A 267 1.11 12.74 0.15
C THR A 267 2.48 12.62 0.81
N PHE A 268 3.38 13.55 0.50
CA PHE A 268 4.73 13.60 1.06
C PHE A 268 4.71 13.64 2.59
N SER A 269 4.07 14.66 3.16
CA SER A 269 4.14 14.89 4.60
C SER A 269 3.30 13.91 5.41
N GLY A 270 2.11 13.53 4.90
CA GLY A 270 1.27 12.51 5.54
C GLY A 270 1.99 11.17 5.62
N SER A 271 2.66 10.78 4.54
CA SER A 271 3.42 9.53 4.49
C SER A 271 4.61 9.51 5.43
N LEU A 272 5.29 10.66 5.63
CA LEU A 272 6.36 10.78 6.62
C LEU A 272 5.85 10.64 8.07
N ILE A 273 4.67 11.18 8.40
CA ILE A 273 4.06 10.96 9.72
C ILE A 273 3.63 9.50 9.89
N ALA A 274 3.06 8.89 8.86
CA ALA A 274 2.72 7.46 8.87
C ALA A 274 3.97 6.59 9.12
N TYR A 275 5.06 6.84 8.39
CA TYR A 275 6.36 6.22 8.61
C TYR A 275 6.83 6.38 10.06
N GLY A 276 6.85 7.62 10.57
CA GLY A 276 7.30 7.93 11.92
C GLY A 276 6.50 7.20 13.01
N LYS A 277 5.17 7.09 12.85
CA LYS A 277 4.30 6.36 13.79
C LYS A 277 4.49 4.85 13.69
N LEU A 278 4.62 4.28 12.49
CA LEU A 278 4.82 2.84 12.29
C LEU A 278 6.19 2.36 12.79
N GLN A 279 7.21 3.18 12.58
CA GLN A 279 8.59 2.93 13.02
C GLN A 279 8.76 3.13 14.54
N GLY A 280 7.80 3.75 15.23
CA GLY A 280 7.88 4.07 16.65
C GLY A 280 8.74 5.30 16.98
N LEU A 281 9.11 6.10 15.98
CA LEU A 281 9.79 7.39 16.16
C LEU A 281 8.82 8.45 16.73
N LEU A 282 7.53 8.31 16.40
CA LEU A 282 6.43 9.13 16.91
C LEU A 282 5.52 8.27 17.79
N LYS A 283 4.87 8.89 18.77
CA LYS A 283 3.86 8.20 19.60
C LYS A 283 2.69 7.74 18.73
N SER A 284 2.27 6.48 18.91
CA SER A 284 1.13 5.90 18.19
C SER A 284 -0.22 6.50 18.58
N ALA A 285 -0.30 7.21 19.71
CA ALA A 285 -1.52 7.90 20.13
C ALA A 285 -1.92 9.02 19.13
N PRO A 286 -3.22 9.26 18.94
CA PRO A 286 -3.68 10.39 18.13
C PRO A 286 -3.32 11.72 18.79
N LEU A 287 -2.68 12.62 18.06
CA LEU A 287 -2.37 13.97 18.54
C LEU A 287 -3.55 14.91 18.22
N LEU A 288 -4.32 15.26 19.23
CA LEU A 288 -5.51 16.10 19.09
C LEU A 288 -5.20 17.56 19.42
N LEU A 289 -5.03 18.39 18.41
CA LEU A 289 -4.86 19.84 18.58
C LEU A 289 -6.20 20.50 18.98
N PRO A 290 -6.18 21.50 19.88
CA PRO A 290 -7.36 22.34 20.14
C PRO A 290 -7.86 22.98 18.83
N GLY A 291 -9.15 22.86 18.53
CA GLY A 291 -9.73 23.43 17.32
C GLY A 291 -9.25 22.80 15.99
N ARG A 292 -8.75 21.55 15.99
CA ARG A 292 -8.21 20.87 14.80
C ARG A 292 -9.08 20.96 13.53
N HIS A 293 -10.40 20.87 13.68
CA HIS A 293 -11.32 20.94 12.55
C HIS A 293 -11.34 22.33 11.91
N LEU A 294 -11.30 23.38 12.74
CA LEU A 294 -11.20 24.76 12.27
C LEU A 294 -9.85 25.01 11.60
N LEU A 295 -8.76 24.50 12.17
CA LEU A 295 -7.43 24.57 11.56
C LEU A 295 -7.42 23.89 10.18
N ASN A 296 -7.89 22.65 10.08
CA ASN A 296 -7.91 21.91 8.83
C ASN A 296 -8.84 22.54 7.79
N ALA A 297 -10.01 23.04 8.20
CA ALA A 297 -10.91 23.79 7.33
C ALA A 297 -10.27 25.09 6.83
N GLY A 298 -9.55 25.81 7.69
CA GLY A 298 -8.79 27.01 7.33
C GLY A 298 -7.65 26.73 6.36
N LEU A 299 -6.87 25.67 6.59
CA LEU A 299 -5.82 25.21 5.67
C LEU A 299 -6.40 24.85 4.30
N LEU A 300 -7.56 24.18 4.26
CA LEU A 300 -8.24 23.82 3.02
C LEU A 300 -8.78 25.05 2.31
N ALA A 301 -9.45 25.95 3.03
CA ALA A 301 -9.96 27.20 2.47
C ALA A 301 -8.83 28.07 1.90
N ALA A 302 -7.69 28.16 2.59
CA ALA A 302 -6.51 28.87 2.10
C ALA A 302 -5.90 28.20 0.86
N SER A 303 -5.84 26.86 0.83
CA SER A 303 -5.34 26.11 -0.33
C SER A 303 -6.26 26.24 -1.55
N VAL A 304 -7.58 26.21 -1.36
CA VAL A 304 -8.55 26.39 -2.45
C VAL A 304 -8.59 27.85 -2.90
N GLY A 305 -8.60 28.81 -1.98
CA GLY A 305 -8.60 30.23 -2.29
C GLY A 305 -7.31 30.72 -2.92
N GLY A 306 -6.16 30.10 -2.59
CA GLY A 306 -4.84 30.43 -3.12
C GLY A 306 -4.70 30.22 -4.64
N ILE A 307 -5.61 29.48 -5.27
CA ILE A 307 -5.65 29.35 -6.73
C ILE A 307 -6.11 30.65 -7.41
N ILE A 308 -6.91 31.49 -6.74
CA ILE A 308 -7.43 32.74 -7.33
C ILE A 308 -6.29 33.71 -7.69
N PRO A 309 -5.40 34.12 -6.76
CA PRO A 309 -4.28 34.99 -7.11
C PRO A 309 -3.33 34.33 -8.12
N PHE A 310 -3.16 33.00 -8.06
CA PHE A 310 -2.36 32.24 -9.02
C PHE A 310 -2.92 32.29 -10.45
N MET A 311 -4.24 32.39 -10.60
CA MET A 311 -4.90 32.43 -11.90
C MET A 311 -4.97 33.83 -12.49
N VAL A 312 -5.25 34.84 -11.66
CA VAL A 312 -5.54 36.21 -12.09
C VAL A 312 -4.27 37.00 -12.41
N ASP A 313 -3.17 36.79 -11.68
CA ASP A 313 -1.92 37.51 -11.90
C ASP A 313 -0.98 36.72 -12.84
N PRO A 314 -0.56 37.29 -13.98
CA PRO A 314 0.39 36.64 -14.88
C PRO A 314 1.84 36.69 -14.40
N SER A 315 2.14 37.36 -13.28
CA SER A 315 3.50 37.54 -12.75
C SER A 315 4.15 36.23 -12.28
N PHE A 316 5.42 36.03 -12.67
CA PHE A 316 6.23 34.88 -12.25
C PHE A 316 6.32 34.78 -10.73
N THR A 317 6.61 35.92 -10.08
CA THR A 317 6.81 36.00 -8.64
C THR A 317 5.54 35.57 -7.90
N THR A 318 4.38 36.09 -8.32
CA THR A 318 3.10 35.70 -7.71
C THR A 318 2.86 34.21 -7.91
N GLY A 319 3.05 33.70 -9.13
CA GLY A 319 2.76 32.31 -9.40
C GLY A 319 3.68 31.31 -8.67
N ILE A 320 4.99 31.58 -8.61
CA ILE A 320 5.92 30.72 -7.87
C ILE A 320 5.70 30.81 -6.36
N THR A 321 5.35 32.00 -5.84
CA THR A 321 4.95 32.16 -4.43
C THR A 321 3.69 31.36 -4.14
N CYS A 322 2.67 31.39 -5.00
CA CYS A 322 1.46 30.59 -4.83
C CYS A 322 1.76 29.07 -4.83
N LEU A 323 2.63 28.58 -5.72
CA LEU A 323 3.06 27.18 -5.73
C LEU A 323 3.83 26.81 -4.45
N GLY A 324 4.74 27.67 -4.00
CA GLY A 324 5.45 27.48 -2.72
C GLY A 324 4.49 27.48 -1.52
N SER A 325 3.53 28.41 -1.51
CA SER A 325 2.51 28.49 -0.45
C SER A 325 1.62 27.25 -0.43
N VAL A 326 1.10 26.79 -1.58
CA VAL A 326 0.25 25.58 -1.60
C VAL A 326 1.05 24.32 -1.25
N SER A 327 2.32 24.23 -1.64
CA SER A 327 3.20 23.14 -1.19
C SER A 327 3.39 23.14 0.33
N ALA A 328 3.56 24.30 0.95
CA ALA A 328 3.70 24.41 2.40
C ALA A 328 2.37 24.12 3.13
N LEU A 329 1.25 24.69 2.66
CA LEU A 329 -0.08 24.47 3.24
C LEU A 329 -0.51 23.01 3.15
N SER A 330 -0.29 22.37 1.99
CA SER A 330 -0.57 20.95 1.79
C SER A 330 0.31 20.06 2.67
N ALA A 331 1.60 20.39 2.80
CA ALA A 331 2.49 19.67 3.72
C ALA A 331 2.02 19.79 5.18
N VAL A 332 1.66 20.99 5.65
CA VAL A 332 1.10 21.19 7.00
C VAL A 332 -0.22 20.44 7.17
N MET A 333 -1.07 20.42 6.14
CA MET A 333 -2.31 19.66 6.16
C MET A 333 -2.08 18.15 6.26
N GLY A 334 -1.14 17.59 5.49
CA GLY A 334 -0.80 16.17 5.57
C GLY A 334 -0.27 15.79 6.96
N VAL A 335 0.52 16.66 7.60
CA VAL A 335 0.97 16.46 8.99
C VAL A 335 -0.19 16.49 9.97
N THR A 336 -1.02 17.54 9.93
CA THR A 336 -2.10 17.77 10.90
C THR A 336 -3.18 16.70 10.82
N LEU A 337 -3.59 16.27 9.62
CA LEU A 337 -4.54 15.18 9.43
C LEU A 337 -3.95 13.85 9.92
N THR A 338 -2.74 13.49 9.48
CA THR A 338 -2.17 12.16 9.79
C THR A 338 -1.77 12.03 11.25
N ALA A 339 -1.30 13.10 11.89
CA ALA A 339 -0.91 13.08 13.31
C ALA A 339 -2.10 12.81 14.24
N ALA A 340 -3.30 13.25 13.85
CA ALA A 340 -4.54 13.03 14.58
C ALA A 340 -5.09 11.60 14.47
N ILE A 341 -4.48 10.75 13.62
CA ILE A 341 -4.88 9.36 13.44
C ILE A 341 -4.07 8.45 14.36
N GLY A 342 -4.76 7.50 15.00
CA GLY A 342 -4.16 6.53 15.91
C GLY A 342 -3.39 5.43 15.15
N GLY A 343 -2.43 4.81 15.84
CA GLY A 343 -1.52 3.84 15.22
C GLY A 343 -2.17 2.59 14.61
N ALA A 344 -3.34 2.15 15.07
CA ALA A 344 -3.99 0.99 14.45
C ALA A 344 -4.94 1.33 13.29
N ASP A 345 -5.34 2.60 13.16
CA ASP A 345 -6.01 3.10 11.95
C ASP A 345 -5.00 3.50 10.86
N MET A 346 -3.71 3.52 11.19
CA MET A 346 -2.63 3.87 10.27
C MET A 346 -2.62 3.08 8.95
N PRO A 347 -2.99 1.78 8.92
CA PRO A 347 -3.07 1.04 7.66
C PRO A 347 -4.07 1.65 6.65
N VAL A 348 -5.17 2.25 7.13
CA VAL A 348 -6.12 2.99 6.27
C VAL A 348 -5.45 4.22 5.69
N VAL A 349 -4.65 4.95 6.49
CA VAL A 349 -3.90 6.11 6.01
C VAL A 349 -2.91 5.72 4.91
N ILE A 350 -2.22 4.59 5.05
CA ILE A 350 -1.28 4.10 4.03
C ILE A 350 -2.00 3.88 2.69
N THR A 351 -3.20 3.28 2.69
CA THR A 351 -3.96 3.02 1.45
C THR A 351 -4.55 4.30 0.85
N VAL A 352 -4.98 5.26 1.67
CA VAL A 352 -5.45 6.58 1.20
C VAL A 352 -4.31 7.35 0.52
N LEU A 353 -3.13 7.37 1.14
CA LEU A 353 -1.95 8.05 0.58
C LEU A 353 -1.41 7.31 -0.65
N ASN A 354 -1.58 5.98 -0.75
CA ASN A 354 -1.34 5.25 -1.99
C ASN A 354 -2.25 5.76 -3.11
N SER A 355 -3.55 5.94 -2.82
CA SER A 355 -4.51 6.51 -3.79
C SER A 355 -4.07 7.91 -4.24
N TYR A 356 -3.69 8.78 -3.31
CA TYR A 356 -3.21 10.13 -3.63
C TYR A 356 -1.95 10.12 -4.50
N SER A 357 -1.05 9.17 -4.28
CA SER A 357 0.12 9.00 -5.14
C SER A 357 -0.29 8.72 -6.60
N GLY A 358 -1.31 7.89 -6.83
CA GLY A 358 -1.89 7.66 -8.16
C GLY A 358 -2.54 8.89 -8.79
N TRP A 359 -3.30 9.68 -8.01
CA TRP A 359 -3.89 10.92 -8.51
C TRP A 359 -2.85 12.01 -8.81
N ALA A 360 -1.72 12.01 -8.10
CA ALA A 360 -0.58 12.87 -8.43
C ALA A 360 0.03 12.50 -9.79
N LEU A 361 0.18 11.21 -10.10
CA LEU A 361 0.60 10.76 -11.44
C LEU A 361 -0.42 11.16 -12.52
N CYS A 362 -1.73 11.14 -12.22
CA CYS A 362 -2.73 11.64 -13.17
C CYS A 362 -2.52 13.13 -13.44
N ALA A 363 -2.30 13.94 -12.41
CA ALA A 363 -1.99 15.35 -12.57
C ALA A 363 -0.73 15.56 -13.42
N GLU A 364 0.34 14.80 -13.17
CA GLU A 364 1.56 14.83 -14.00
C GLU A 364 1.28 14.41 -15.45
N GLY A 365 0.43 13.41 -15.68
CA GLY A 365 -0.02 12.99 -17.01
C GLY A 365 -0.83 14.06 -17.74
N PHE A 366 -1.76 14.72 -17.05
CA PHE A 366 -2.52 15.86 -17.58
C PHE A 366 -1.60 17.04 -17.91
N LEU A 367 -0.60 17.28 -17.05
CA LEU A 367 0.36 18.38 -17.17
C LEU A 367 1.29 18.19 -18.38
N LEU A 368 1.78 16.96 -18.57
CA LEU A 368 2.76 16.62 -19.60
C LEU A 368 2.14 16.05 -20.88
N ASN A 369 0.81 15.99 -20.96
CA ASN A 369 0.06 15.37 -22.06
C ASN A 369 0.51 13.92 -22.35
N ASN A 370 0.56 13.09 -21.29
CA ASN A 370 1.09 11.73 -21.34
C ASN A 370 0.05 10.67 -20.95
N ASN A 371 -0.34 9.84 -21.93
CA ASN A 371 -1.32 8.77 -21.74
C ASN A 371 -0.85 7.69 -20.76
N LEU A 372 0.44 7.35 -20.73
CA LEU A 372 0.95 6.32 -19.80
C LEU A 372 0.75 6.75 -18.35
N LEU A 373 1.11 8.00 -18.03
CA LEU A 373 0.99 8.53 -16.67
C LEU A 373 -0.47 8.61 -16.19
N THR A 374 -1.40 8.97 -17.08
CA THR A 374 -2.83 8.99 -16.74
C THR A 374 -3.41 7.59 -16.55
N ILE A 375 -3.05 6.62 -17.40
CA ILE A 375 -3.49 5.21 -17.26
C ILE A 375 -2.98 4.63 -15.94
N VAL A 376 -1.68 4.75 -15.70
CA VAL A 376 -1.02 4.23 -14.49
C VAL A 376 -1.53 4.93 -13.24
N GLY A 377 -1.65 6.26 -13.28
CA GLY A 377 -2.16 7.04 -12.16
C GLY A 377 -3.58 6.64 -11.77
N ALA A 378 -4.48 6.44 -12.75
CA ALA A 378 -5.85 6.03 -12.50
C ALA A 378 -5.92 4.62 -11.89
N LEU A 379 -5.10 3.70 -12.40
CA LEU A 379 -4.97 2.34 -11.88
C LEU A 379 -4.54 2.33 -10.40
N ILE A 380 -3.48 3.08 -10.06
CA ILE A 380 -2.96 3.18 -8.68
C ILE A 380 -3.97 3.90 -7.77
N GLY A 381 -4.56 4.99 -8.26
CA GLY A 381 -5.59 5.76 -7.57
C GLY A 381 -6.78 4.90 -7.17
N SER A 382 -7.31 4.12 -8.12
CA SER A 382 -8.39 3.15 -7.86
C SER A 382 -7.98 2.05 -6.88
N SER A 383 -6.75 1.54 -6.97
CA SER A 383 -6.24 0.49 -6.10
C SER A 383 -6.21 0.94 -4.64
N GLY A 384 -5.60 2.08 -4.36
CA GLY A 384 -5.57 2.66 -3.02
C GLY A 384 -6.98 2.92 -2.48
N ALA A 385 -7.88 3.48 -3.30
CA ALA A 385 -9.24 3.80 -2.88
C ALA A 385 -10.07 2.55 -2.51
N ILE A 386 -9.99 1.48 -3.32
CA ILE A 386 -10.68 0.21 -3.05
C ILE A 386 -10.12 -0.45 -1.78
N LEU A 387 -8.80 -0.48 -1.62
CA LEU A 387 -8.19 -1.02 -0.40
C LEU A 387 -8.60 -0.23 0.84
N SER A 388 -8.61 1.11 0.79
CA SER A 388 -9.13 1.94 1.89
C SER A 388 -10.59 1.61 2.20
N TYR A 389 -11.43 1.41 1.19
CA TYR A 389 -12.83 1.03 1.36
C TYR A 389 -12.97 -0.33 2.04
N ILE A 390 -12.28 -1.36 1.55
CA ILE A 390 -12.29 -2.72 2.13
C ILE A 390 -11.91 -2.67 3.61
N MET A 391 -10.84 -1.94 3.94
CA MET A 391 -10.41 -1.79 5.34
C MET A 391 -11.46 -1.08 6.21
N CYS A 392 -12.04 0.00 5.71
CA CYS A 392 -13.09 0.74 6.41
C CYS A 392 -14.33 -0.13 6.68
N VAL A 393 -14.79 -0.88 5.68
CA VAL A 393 -15.93 -1.80 5.81
C VAL A 393 -15.62 -2.92 6.81
N ALA A 394 -14.43 -3.52 6.73
CA ALA A 394 -14.01 -4.58 7.66
C ALA A 394 -13.85 -4.11 9.12
N MET A 395 -13.82 -2.79 9.37
CA MET A 395 -13.80 -2.19 10.71
C MET A 395 -15.15 -1.59 11.12
N ASN A 396 -16.17 -1.64 10.26
CA ASN A 396 -17.44 -0.92 10.39
C ASN A 396 -17.28 0.60 10.67
N ARG A 397 -16.32 1.25 10.00
CA ARG A 397 -16.05 2.69 10.10
C ARG A 397 -16.06 3.35 8.73
N SER A 398 -16.58 4.58 8.65
CA SER A 398 -16.49 5.36 7.41
C SER A 398 -15.12 6.01 7.24
N LEU A 399 -14.70 6.25 5.99
CA LEU A 399 -13.44 6.93 5.69
C LEU A 399 -13.34 8.31 6.37
N ALA A 400 -14.44 9.07 6.37
CA ALA A 400 -14.51 10.37 7.04
C ALA A 400 -14.27 10.25 8.56
N ASN A 401 -14.82 9.21 9.19
CA ASN A 401 -14.61 8.95 10.61
C ASN A 401 -13.13 8.64 10.91
N VAL A 402 -12.48 7.84 10.07
CA VAL A 402 -11.05 7.51 10.22
C VAL A 402 -10.15 8.74 10.02
N ILE A 403 -10.34 9.49 8.93
CA ILE A 403 -9.47 10.63 8.58
C ILE A 403 -9.68 11.85 9.50
N LEU A 404 -10.91 12.10 9.95
CA LEU A 404 -11.20 13.23 10.86
C LEU A 404 -10.97 12.89 12.35
N GLY A 405 -10.54 11.65 12.64
CA GLY A 405 -10.27 11.18 13.99
C GLY A 405 -11.52 11.13 14.87
N GLY A 406 -12.63 10.64 14.33
CA GLY A 406 -13.85 10.39 15.09
C GLY A 406 -13.73 9.11 15.93
N TYR A 407 -14.48 9.08 17.03
CA TYR A 407 -14.49 8.00 18.02
C TYR A 407 -15.72 7.10 17.78
N GLY A 408 -15.54 5.77 17.76
CA GLY A 408 -16.64 4.81 17.57
C GLY A 408 -16.84 4.29 16.15
N THR A 409 -17.73 3.30 16.01
CA THR A 409 -18.24 2.75 14.74
C THR A 409 -19.50 3.49 14.31
N THR A 410 -19.93 3.27 13.06
CA THR A 410 -21.17 3.89 12.55
C THR A 410 -22.45 3.35 13.20
N SER A 411 -22.35 2.23 13.91
CA SER A 411 -23.48 1.51 14.51
C SER A 411 -23.58 1.65 16.03
N THR A 412 -22.65 2.36 16.69
CA THR A 412 -22.69 2.54 18.15
C THR A 412 -23.89 3.42 18.56
N ALA A 413 -24.74 2.92 19.47
CA ALA A 413 -25.97 3.59 19.91
C ALA A 413 -25.77 4.73 20.94
N GLY A 414 -24.52 5.08 21.28
CA GLY A 414 -24.18 6.20 22.18
C GLY A 414 -24.43 5.98 23.67
N GLY A 415 -24.82 4.76 24.08
CA GLY A 415 -24.99 4.37 25.48
C GLY A 415 -23.70 3.90 26.15
N LYS A 416 -23.79 3.50 27.42
CA LYS A 416 -22.68 2.84 28.12
C LYS A 416 -22.50 1.41 27.57
N PRO A 417 -21.26 0.97 27.26
CA PRO A 417 -20.98 -0.42 26.92
C PRO A 417 -21.47 -1.38 28.01
N MET A 418 -21.84 -2.59 27.60
CA MET A 418 -22.27 -3.65 28.51
C MET A 418 -21.15 -3.97 29.51
N GLU A 419 -21.47 -4.04 30.81
CA GLU A 419 -20.50 -4.46 31.81
C GLU A 419 -20.21 -5.95 31.65
N ILE A 420 -18.92 -6.31 31.66
CA ILE A 420 -18.51 -7.71 31.61
C ILE A 420 -18.58 -8.30 33.01
N SER A 421 -19.43 -9.30 33.18
CA SER A 421 -19.56 -10.09 34.41
C SER A 421 -19.01 -11.50 34.20
N GLY A 422 -18.19 -11.99 35.14
CA GLY A 422 -17.70 -13.36 35.15
C GLY A 422 -16.26 -13.48 35.62
N THR A 423 -15.80 -14.71 35.83
CA THR A 423 -14.38 -15.02 35.98
C THR A 423 -13.88 -15.66 34.70
N HIS A 424 -12.63 -15.39 34.33
CA HIS A 424 -11.98 -16.11 33.24
C HIS A 424 -11.51 -17.48 33.75
N THR A 425 -11.46 -18.46 32.85
CA THR A 425 -10.82 -19.75 33.11
C THR A 425 -9.38 -19.67 32.62
N GLU A 426 -8.40 -19.94 33.48
CA GLU A 426 -6.97 -19.97 33.11
C GLU A 426 -6.46 -21.41 33.14
N ILE A 427 -5.65 -21.78 32.14
CA ILE A 427 -5.04 -23.11 32.01
C ILE A 427 -3.52 -22.99 31.89
N ASN A 428 -2.83 -24.10 32.19
CA ASN A 428 -1.39 -24.22 31.98
C ASN A 428 -1.08 -24.90 30.63
N LEU A 429 0.22 -25.00 30.32
CA LEU A 429 0.70 -25.63 29.09
C LEU A 429 0.35 -27.13 28.96
N ASP A 430 0.30 -27.87 30.06
CA ASP A 430 -0.02 -29.30 30.03
C ASP A 430 -1.48 -29.52 29.60
N ASN A 431 -2.41 -28.79 30.22
CA ASN A 431 -3.82 -28.85 29.83
C ASN A 431 -4.04 -28.38 28.39
N ALA A 432 -3.37 -27.31 27.97
CA ALA A 432 -3.46 -26.83 26.59
C ALA A 432 -2.98 -27.89 25.57
N ILE A 433 -1.91 -28.62 25.88
CA ILE A 433 -1.41 -29.71 25.04
C ILE A 433 -2.41 -30.86 24.95
N ASP A 434 -2.99 -31.29 26.07
CA ASP A 434 -3.98 -32.36 26.06
C ASP A 434 -5.19 -32.00 25.20
N MET A 435 -5.69 -30.76 25.31
CA MET A 435 -6.78 -30.26 24.45
C MET A 435 -6.40 -30.27 22.96
N ILE A 436 -5.16 -29.88 22.61
CA ILE A 436 -4.64 -29.94 21.23
C ILE A 436 -4.56 -31.40 20.73
N ARG A 437 -4.20 -32.35 21.60
CA ARG A 437 -4.09 -33.77 21.25
C ARG A 437 -5.46 -34.39 20.99
N GLU A 438 -6.48 -34.03 21.76
CA GLU A 438 -7.85 -34.53 21.62
C GLU A 438 -8.57 -33.97 20.38
N ALA A 439 -8.26 -32.74 19.96
CA ALA A 439 -8.91 -32.09 18.84
C ALA A 439 -8.51 -32.69 17.47
N ASN A 440 -9.47 -32.98 16.59
CA ASN A 440 -9.21 -33.43 15.22
C ASN A 440 -9.26 -32.29 14.20
N SER A 441 -10.10 -31.27 14.46
CA SER A 441 -10.22 -30.05 13.66
C SER A 441 -9.79 -28.83 14.48
N ILE A 442 -8.75 -28.12 14.02
CA ILE A 442 -8.16 -26.97 14.70
C ILE A 442 -8.15 -25.76 13.77
N ILE A 443 -8.66 -24.62 14.25
CA ILE A 443 -8.53 -23.33 13.57
C ILE A 443 -7.61 -22.43 14.39
N ILE A 444 -6.62 -21.80 13.75
CA ILE A 444 -5.76 -20.80 14.37
C ILE A 444 -6.19 -19.42 13.87
N THR A 445 -6.51 -18.50 14.77
CA THR A 445 -6.84 -17.10 14.44
C THR A 445 -5.71 -16.19 14.92
N PRO A 446 -4.70 -15.93 14.07
CA PRO A 446 -3.57 -15.09 14.44
C PRO A 446 -3.93 -13.61 14.44
N GLY A 447 -3.27 -12.85 15.30
CA GLY A 447 -3.26 -11.39 15.27
C GLY A 447 -1.85 -10.82 15.19
N TYR A 448 -1.72 -9.49 15.18
CA TYR A 448 -0.42 -8.82 15.11
C TYR A 448 0.52 -9.22 16.26
N GLY A 449 -0.01 -9.61 17.43
CA GLY A 449 0.79 -10.06 18.56
C GLY A 449 1.67 -11.29 18.27
N LEU A 450 1.20 -12.21 17.42
CA LEU A 450 1.96 -13.38 16.99
C LEU A 450 3.21 -12.96 16.20
N CYS A 451 3.04 -12.06 15.23
CA CYS A 451 4.13 -11.58 14.38
C CYS A 451 5.09 -10.65 15.11
N ALA A 452 4.56 -9.77 15.98
CA ALA A 452 5.37 -8.88 16.80
C ALA A 452 6.33 -9.64 17.73
N ALA A 453 5.93 -10.82 18.19
CA ALA A 453 6.76 -11.71 19.00
C ALA A 453 7.64 -12.66 18.16
N LYS A 454 7.55 -12.63 16.82
CA LYS A 454 8.19 -13.59 15.91
C LYS A 454 7.78 -15.05 16.18
N ALA A 455 6.52 -15.26 16.60
CA ALA A 455 5.98 -16.58 16.96
C ALA A 455 5.38 -17.35 15.77
N GLN A 456 5.37 -16.79 14.56
CA GLN A 456 4.90 -17.47 13.35
C GLN A 456 5.71 -18.73 13.02
N TYR A 457 7.02 -18.72 13.27
CA TYR A 457 7.91 -19.85 12.96
C TYR A 457 7.61 -21.13 13.78
N PRO A 458 7.55 -21.09 15.13
CA PRO A 458 7.17 -22.26 15.90
C PRO A 458 5.74 -22.72 15.61
N ILE A 459 4.82 -21.79 15.29
CA ILE A 459 3.44 -22.13 14.91
C ILE A 459 3.39 -22.85 13.56
N ALA A 460 4.19 -22.44 12.56
CA ALA A 460 4.26 -23.14 11.28
C ALA A 460 4.75 -24.59 11.45
N ASP A 461 5.77 -24.81 12.29
CA ASP A 461 6.27 -26.17 12.59
C ASP A 461 5.24 -26.99 13.40
N LEU A 462 4.55 -26.37 14.36
CA LEU A 462 3.47 -27.00 15.11
C LEU A 462 2.34 -27.45 14.18
N VAL A 463 1.89 -26.58 13.28
CA VAL A 463 0.86 -26.90 12.28
C VAL A 463 1.30 -28.06 11.40
N LYS A 464 2.55 -28.06 10.95
CA LYS A 464 3.13 -29.15 10.16
C LYS A 464 3.06 -30.48 10.93
N MET A 465 3.55 -30.54 12.17
CA MET A 465 3.54 -31.75 12.99
C MET A 465 2.13 -32.28 13.26
N LEU A 466 1.16 -31.40 13.50
CA LEU A 466 -0.24 -31.79 13.70
C LEU A 466 -0.89 -32.31 12.40
N THR A 467 -0.56 -31.71 11.27
CA THR A 467 -1.05 -32.13 9.94
C THR A 467 -0.47 -33.50 9.55
N GLU A 468 0.80 -33.76 9.86
CA GLU A 468 1.45 -35.07 9.64
C GLU A 468 0.76 -36.22 10.41
N GLN A 469 0.00 -35.90 11.46
CA GLN A 469 -0.80 -36.86 12.22
C GLN A 469 -2.25 -36.99 11.71
N GLY A 470 -2.57 -36.34 10.59
CA GLY A 470 -3.89 -36.39 9.99
C GLY A 470 -4.91 -35.44 10.61
N LYS A 471 -4.50 -34.48 11.46
CA LYS A 471 -5.40 -33.44 11.98
C LYS A 471 -5.66 -32.38 10.91
N LYS A 472 -6.89 -31.84 10.87
CA LYS A 472 -7.27 -30.73 9.99
C LYS A 472 -6.92 -29.40 10.67
N VAL A 473 -5.79 -28.80 10.32
CA VAL A 473 -5.33 -27.52 10.88
C VAL A 473 -5.39 -26.42 9.83
N ARG A 474 -6.08 -25.32 10.13
CA ARG A 474 -6.27 -24.18 9.21
C ARG A 474 -6.09 -22.85 9.91
N PHE A 475 -5.80 -21.81 9.16
CA PHE A 475 -5.74 -20.44 9.65
C PHE A 475 -6.97 -19.65 9.21
N GLY A 476 -7.55 -18.87 10.12
CA GLY A 476 -8.58 -17.88 9.81
C GLY A 476 -8.04 -16.47 9.94
N ILE A 477 -8.00 -15.74 8.83
CA ILE A 477 -7.43 -14.38 8.75
C ILE A 477 -8.54 -13.35 8.73
N HIS A 478 -8.48 -12.41 9.67
CA HIS A 478 -9.35 -11.24 9.66
C HIS A 478 -8.79 -10.18 8.68
N PRO A 479 -9.60 -9.52 7.84
CA PRO A 479 -9.09 -8.62 6.79
C PRO A 479 -8.23 -7.45 7.27
N VAL A 480 -8.45 -6.98 8.51
CA VAL A 480 -7.66 -5.92 9.16
C VAL A 480 -6.67 -6.41 10.23
N ALA A 481 -6.41 -7.72 10.31
CA ALA A 481 -5.37 -8.24 11.20
C ALA A 481 -3.97 -7.88 10.67
N GLY A 482 -3.27 -6.98 11.37
CA GLY A 482 -1.92 -6.56 11.05
C GLY A 482 -1.75 -5.04 11.06
N ARG A 483 -0.70 -4.57 10.40
CA ARG A 483 -0.39 -3.13 10.20
C ARG A 483 -0.42 -2.72 8.72
N MET A 484 -0.86 -3.61 7.84
CA MET A 484 -1.02 -3.38 6.40
C MET A 484 -1.97 -4.45 5.82
N PRO A 485 -2.79 -4.15 4.79
CA PRO A 485 -3.66 -5.14 4.15
C PRO A 485 -2.91 -6.40 3.70
N GLY A 486 -3.37 -7.58 4.12
CA GLY A 486 -2.77 -8.86 3.76
C GLY A 486 -1.38 -9.13 4.38
N GLN A 487 -0.93 -8.31 5.35
CA GLN A 487 0.40 -8.48 5.95
C GLN A 487 0.55 -9.85 6.61
N LEU A 488 -0.51 -10.32 7.27
CA LEU A 488 -0.47 -11.58 8.01
C LEU A 488 -0.31 -12.79 7.08
N ASN A 489 -0.94 -12.77 5.90
CA ASN A 489 -0.77 -13.81 4.88
C ASN A 489 0.71 -13.91 4.44
N VAL A 490 1.37 -12.77 4.19
CA VAL A 490 2.79 -12.75 3.79
C VAL A 490 3.69 -13.24 4.93
N LEU A 491 3.41 -12.86 6.18
CA LEU A 491 4.22 -13.30 7.33
C LEU A 491 4.05 -14.79 7.66
N LEU A 492 2.88 -15.36 7.41
CA LEU A 492 2.65 -16.81 7.49
C LEU A 492 3.35 -17.54 6.33
N ALA A 493 3.30 -16.99 5.12
CA ALA A 493 4.04 -17.53 3.98
C ALA A 493 5.56 -17.50 4.22
N GLU A 494 6.09 -16.40 4.79
CA GLU A 494 7.50 -16.30 5.22
C GLU A 494 7.87 -17.40 6.23
N ALA A 495 6.95 -17.77 7.13
CA ALA A 495 7.15 -18.86 8.08
C ALA A 495 7.04 -20.26 7.45
N GLY A 496 6.67 -20.36 6.18
CA GLY A 496 6.52 -21.63 5.46
C GLY A 496 5.12 -22.26 5.56
N VAL A 497 4.10 -21.49 5.95
CA VAL A 497 2.71 -21.97 5.97
C VAL A 497 2.17 -22.00 4.52
N PRO A 498 1.68 -23.15 4.04
CA PRO A 498 1.02 -23.25 2.73
C PRO A 498 -0.22 -22.35 2.64
N TYR A 499 -0.40 -21.64 1.52
CA TYR A 499 -1.50 -20.67 1.37
C TYR A 499 -2.89 -21.30 1.28
N ASP A 500 -3.00 -22.59 0.97
CA ASP A 500 -4.26 -23.34 0.83
C ASP A 500 -4.93 -23.66 2.18
N ILE A 501 -4.16 -23.64 3.26
CA ILE A 501 -4.69 -23.76 4.63
C ILE A 501 -4.89 -22.41 5.31
N VAL A 502 -4.67 -21.30 4.61
CA VAL A 502 -4.87 -19.93 5.10
C VAL A 502 -6.12 -19.37 4.43
N LEU A 503 -7.21 -19.27 5.20
CA LEU A 503 -8.51 -18.86 4.71
C LEU A 503 -8.88 -17.47 5.23
N GLU A 504 -9.59 -16.71 4.40
CA GLU A 504 -10.13 -15.42 4.78
C GLU A 504 -11.36 -15.59 5.68
N MET A 505 -11.71 -14.54 6.43
CA MET A 505 -12.81 -14.57 7.40
C MET A 505 -14.14 -15.07 6.81
N ASP A 506 -14.49 -14.60 5.62
CA ASP A 506 -15.76 -14.97 4.96
C ASP A 506 -15.77 -16.44 4.51
N GLU A 507 -14.60 -17.02 4.26
CA GLU A 507 -14.43 -18.41 3.83
C GLU A 507 -14.45 -19.39 5.01
N ILE A 508 -14.09 -18.95 6.22
CA ILE A 508 -13.90 -19.84 7.37
C ILE A 508 -14.94 -19.66 8.48
N ASN A 509 -15.69 -18.55 8.53
CA ASN A 509 -16.59 -18.25 9.65
C ASN A 509 -17.69 -19.32 9.85
N HIS A 510 -18.20 -19.90 8.77
CA HIS A 510 -19.25 -20.92 8.84
C HIS A 510 -18.77 -22.27 9.39
N ASP A 511 -17.46 -22.48 9.47
CA ASP A 511 -16.86 -23.73 9.95
C ASP A 511 -16.61 -23.75 11.47
N PHE A 512 -16.73 -22.62 12.17
CA PHE A 512 -16.47 -22.55 13.61
C PHE A 512 -17.35 -23.50 14.45
N PRO A 513 -18.67 -23.66 14.19
CA PRO A 513 -19.51 -24.61 14.93
C PRO A 513 -19.04 -26.07 14.87
N ASP A 514 -18.44 -26.48 13.75
CA ASP A 514 -17.95 -27.84 13.51
C ASP A 514 -16.46 -28.01 13.85
N THR A 515 -15.87 -27.02 14.53
CA THR A 515 -14.45 -27.01 14.91
C THR A 515 -14.24 -27.43 16.36
N ASP A 516 -13.32 -28.37 16.59
CA ASP A 516 -13.06 -28.92 17.92
C ASP A 516 -12.29 -27.94 18.81
N LEU A 517 -11.32 -27.22 18.24
CA LEU A 517 -10.46 -26.30 18.98
C LEU A 517 -10.10 -25.07 18.15
N VAL A 518 -10.18 -23.89 18.78
CA VAL A 518 -9.68 -22.64 18.20
C VAL A 518 -8.52 -22.10 19.03
N LEU A 519 -7.39 -21.81 18.37
CA LEU A 519 -6.23 -21.15 18.98
C LEU A 519 -6.21 -19.67 18.57
N VAL A 520 -6.55 -18.78 19.50
CA VAL A 520 -6.49 -17.33 19.31
C VAL A 520 -5.14 -16.82 19.77
N ILE A 521 -4.27 -16.40 18.84
CA ILE A 521 -2.88 -16.04 19.16
C ILE A 521 -2.61 -14.58 18.86
N GLY A 522 -2.56 -13.76 19.92
CA GLY A 522 -2.22 -12.33 19.78
C GLY A 522 -3.27 -11.49 19.03
N ALA A 523 -4.50 -11.97 18.95
CA ALA A 523 -5.68 -11.25 18.47
C ALA A 523 -6.58 -10.85 19.65
N ASN A 524 -7.34 -9.76 19.50
CA ASN A 524 -8.33 -9.35 20.50
C ASN A 524 -9.60 -8.80 19.83
N ASP A 525 -9.52 -7.63 19.21
CA ASP A 525 -10.71 -6.97 18.66
C ASP A 525 -11.36 -7.77 17.51
N THR A 526 -10.54 -8.47 16.70
CA THR A 526 -10.99 -9.29 15.56
C THR A 526 -11.72 -10.58 15.95
N VAL A 527 -11.80 -10.90 17.24
CA VAL A 527 -12.51 -12.06 17.79
C VAL A 527 -13.50 -11.65 18.89
N ASN A 528 -13.79 -10.37 19.04
CA ASN A 528 -14.55 -9.84 20.16
C ASN A 528 -16.07 -9.93 19.92
N SER A 529 -16.78 -10.72 20.74
CA SER A 529 -18.24 -10.92 20.58
C SER A 529 -19.08 -9.68 20.87
N ALA A 530 -18.52 -8.68 21.58
CA ALA A 530 -19.20 -7.40 21.82
C ALA A 530 -19.56 -6.67 20.51
N ALA A 531 -18.86 -6.97 19.41
CA ALA A 531 -19.21 -6.42 18.10
C ALA A 531 -20.62 -6.84 17.63
N GLN A 532 -21.12 -8.00 18.06
CA GLN A 532 -22.45 -8.51 17.70
C GLN A 532 -23.44 -8.48 18.87
N GLU A 533 -22.95 -8.66 20.10
CA GLU A 533 -23.78 -8.80 21.31
C GLU A 533 -24.09 -7.46 22.00
N ASP A 534 -23.28 -6.41 21.77
CA ASP A 534 -23.43 -5.10 22.44
C ASP A 534 -23.54 -3.93 21.44
N PRO A 535 -24.74 -3.35 21.25
CA PRO A 535 -24.94 -2.19 20.37
C PRO A 535 -24.27 -0.90 20.88
N ASN A 536 -23.84 -0.85 22.14
CA ASN A 536 -23.12 0.28 22.72
C ASN A 536 -21.60 0.11 22.67
N SER A 537 -21.10 -1.04 22.20
CA SER A 537 -19.67 -1.27 22.03
C SER A 537 -19.09 -0.30 20.99
N ILE A 538 -17.83 0.10 21.20
CA ILE A 538 -17.10 0.95 20.26
C ILE A 538 -16.90 0.25 18.90
N ILE A 539 -16.90 -1.08 18.89
CA ILE A 539 -16.75 -1.95 17.72
C ILE A 539 -18.07 -2.59 17.29
N ALA A 540 -19.22 -2.08 17.76
CA ALA A 540 -20.54 -2.60 17.36
C ALA A 540 -20.69 -2.66 15.83
N GLY A 541 -21.17 -3.80 15.32
CA GLY A 541 -21.35 -4.08 13.90
C GLY A 541 -20.07 -4.41 13.12
N MET A 542 -18.89 -4.42 13.76
CA MET A 542 -17.66 -4.92 13.13
C MET A 542 -17.82 -6.43 12.83
N PRO A 543 -17.59 -6.89 11.58
CA PRO A 543 -17.52 -8.32 11.31
C PRO A 543 -16.28 -8.86 12.03
N VAL A 544 -16.41 -10.01 12.69
CA VAL A 544 -15.34 -10.63 13.48
C VAL A 544 -15.30 -12.14 13.23
N LEU A 545 -14.18 -12.78 13.58
CA LEU A 545 -14.07 -14.22 13.59
C LEU A 545 -14.85 -14.77 14.80
N GLU A 546 -15.89 -15.56 14.54
CA GLU A 546 -16.87 -16.00 15.55
C GLU A 546 -16.38 -17.21 16.37
N VAL A 547 -15.16 -17.09 16.91
CA VAL A 547 -14.42 -18.19 17.55
C VAL A 547 -15.18 -18.86 18.70
N TRP A 548 -16.06 -18.11 19.37
CA TRP A 548 -16.87 -18.59 20.49
C TRP A 548 -17.94 -19.62 20.09
N LYS A 549 -18.20 -19.79 18.78
CA LYS A 549 -19.10 -20.85 18.27
C LYS A 549 -18.45 -22.23 18.24
N SER A 550 -17.14 -22.33 18.40
CA SER A 550 -16.42 -23.60 18.46
C SER A 550 -16.60 -24.32 19.80
N LYS A 551 -16.23 -25.62 19.84
CA LYS A 551 -16.35 -26.42 21.06
C LYS A 551 -15.47 -25.88 22.19
N GLN A 552 -14.26 -25.43 21.87
CA GLN A 552 -13.30 -24.94 22.85
C GLN A 552 -12.35 -23.92 22.24
N VAL A 553 -12.02 -22.87 23.00
CA VAL A 553 -11.13 -21.78 22.59
C VAL A 553 -9.97 -21.66 23.56
N ILE A 554 -8.74 -21.56 23.05
CA ILE A 554 -7.56 -21.19 23.83
C ILE A 554 -7.11 -19.80 23.38
N VAL A 555 -7.10 -18.83 24.30
CA VAL A 555 -6.63 -17.47 24.03
C VAL A 555 -5.24 -17.28 24.63
N MET A 556 -4.27 -16.99 23.75
CA MET A 556 -2.87 -16.76 24.10
C MET A 556 -2.54 -15.26 24.08
N LYS A 557 -2.29 -14.68 25.27
CA LYS A 557 -1.92 -13.27 25.43
C LYS A 557 -1.09 -13.04 26.70
N ARG A 558 -0.42 -11.88 26.79
CA ARG A 558 0.48 -11.55 27.92
C ARG A 558 -0.24 -11.30 29.25
N SER A 559 -1.42 -10.69 29.20
CA SER A 559 -2.24 -10.35 30.37
C SER A 559 -3.69 -10.17 29.95
N LEU A 560 -4.62 -10.00 30.88
CA LEU A 560 -6.03 -9.72 30.59
C LEU A 560 -6.30 -8.30 30.06
N GLY A 561 -5.26 -7.48 29.85
CA GLY A 561 -5.41 -6.11 29.36
C GLY A 561 -6.11 -5.97 28.01
N VAL A 562 -6.60 -4.77 27.74
CA VAL A 562 -7.40 -4.43 26.56
C VAL A 562 -6.63 -4.48 25.23
N GLY A 563 -7.40 -4.59 24.14
CA GLY A 563 -6.93 -4.55 22.75
C GLY A 563 -6.70 -3.13 22.24
N TYR A 564 -6.78 -2.95 20.92
CA TYR A 564 -6.61 -1.62 20.32
C TYR A 564 -7.80 -0.72 20.60
N ALA A 565 -9.02 -1.27 20.47
CA ALA A 565 -10.26 -0.56 20.75
C ALA A 565 -10.40 -0.12 22.23
N ALA A 566 -9.48 -0.53 23.10
CA ALA A 566 -9.51 -0.29 24.54
C ALA A 566 -10.80 -0.79 25.23
N VAL A 567 -11.41 -1.85 24.68
CA VAL A 567 -12.60 -2.51 25.22
C VAL A 567 -12.23 -3.91 25.69
N ASP A 568 -12.83 -4.34 26.81
CA ASP A 568 -12.68 -5.72 27.27
C ASP A 568 -13.38 -6.68 26.31
N ASN A 569 -12.95 -7.94 26.33
CA ASN A 569 -13.47 -8.94 25.40
C ASN A 569 -14.33 -9.96 26.15
N PRO A 570 -15.65 -10.02 25.92
CA PRO A 570 -16.54 -10.94 26.63
C PRO A 570 -16.16 -12.40 26.43
N ILE A 571 -15.50 -12.76 25.32
CA ILE A 571 -15.12 -14.15 25.05
C ILE A 571 -14.18 -14.71 26.12
N PHE A 572 -13.36 -13.86 26.77
CA PHE A 572 -12.42 -14.29 27.81
C PHE A 572 -13.13 -14.85 29.06
N TYR A 573 -14.42 -14.56 29.20
CA TYR A 573 -15.25 -14.94 30.34
C TYR A 573 -16.34 -15.96 29.94
N LYS A 574 -16.35 -16.42 28.69
CA LYS A 574 -17.26 -17.48 28.22
C LYS A 574 -16.76 -18.86 28.69
N PRO A 575 -17.66 -19.80 29.02
CA PRO A 575 -17.29 -21.08 29.65
C PRO A 575 -16.49 -22.02 28.75
N ASN A 576 -16.57 -21.85 27.43
CA ASN A 576 -15.80 -22.58 26.42
C ASN A 576 -14.51 -21.86 26.01
N THR A 577 -14.00 -20.96 26.85
CA THR A 577 -12.75 -20.24 26.60
C THR A 577 -11.78 -20.43 27.77
N ALA A 578 -10.59 -20.89 27.45
CA ALA A 578 -9.48 -21.00 28.37
C ALA A 578 -8.37 -20.00 28.02
N MET A 579 -7.88 -19.27 29.02
CA MET A 579 -6.78 -18.34 28.90
C MET A 579 -5.45 -19.07 29.13
N LEU A 580 -4.53 -18.95 28.18
CA LEU A 580 -3.14 -19.40 28.33
C LEU A 580 -2.25 -18.16 28.36
N LEU A 581 -1.97 -17.64 29.55
CA LEU A 581 -1.24 -16.40 29.72
C LEU A 581 0.28 -16.59 29.53
N GLY A 582 0.90 -15.64 28.84
CA GLY A 582 2.34 -15.64 28.62
C GLY A 582 2.77 -14.85 27.40
N ASP A 583 4.09 -14.73 27.24
CA ASP A 583 4.66 -14.23 25.99
C ASP A 583 4.36 -15.23 24.84
N ALA A 584 3.93 -14.71 23.69
CA ALA A 584 3.50 -15.54 22.57
C ALA A 584 4.65 -16.43 22.04
N LYS A 585 5.89 -15.92 21.98
CA LYS A 585 7.02 -16.71 21.49
C LYS A 585 7.33 -17.86 22.43
N LYS A 586 7.45 -17.58 23.73
CA LYS A 586 7.75 -18.59 24.76
C LYS A 586 6.70 -19.69 24.81
N THR A 587 5.41 -19.30 24.77
CA THR A 587 4.31 -20.26 24.82
C THR A 587 4.22 -21.11 23.55
N CYS A 588 4.38 -20.51 22.36
CA CYS A 588 4.40 -21.25 21.10
C CYS A 588 5.60 -22.21 21.01
N ASP A 589 6.79 -21.80 21.44
CA ASP A 589 7.98 -22.67 21.50
C ASP A 589 7.75 -23.86 22.44
N ALA A 590 7.15 -23.62 23.60
CA ALA A 590 6.85 -24.68 24.56
C ALA A 590 5.79 -25.66 24.03
N LEU A 591 4.76 -25.17 23.34
CA LEU A 591 3.77 -26.01 22.68
C LEU A 591 4.41 -26.87 21.60
N GLN A 592 5.23 -26.27 20.73
CA GLN A 592 5.98 -26.96 19.69
C GLN A 592 6.88 -28.06 20.28
N ALA A 593 7.64 -27.75 21.33
CA ALA A 593 8.54 -28.71 21.98
C ALA A 593 7.78 -29.90 22.56
N LYS A 594 6.68 -29.66 23.29
CA LYS A 594 5.87 -30.73 23.89
C LYS A 594 5.19 -31.62 22.86
N VAL A 595 4.67 -31.04 21.77
CA VAL A 595 4.12 -31.82 20.65
C VAL A 595 5.22 -32.69 20.04
N ARG A 596 6.41 -32.14 19.80
CA ARG A 596 7.54 -32.91 19.26
C ARG A 596 7.92 -34.10 20.14
N GLU A 597 8.09 -33.87 21.44
CA GLU A 597 8.42 -34.92 22.42
C GLU A 597 7.33 -36.00 22.54
N SER A 598 6.06 -35.62 22.35
CA SER A 598 4.93 -36.53 22.47
C SER A 598 4.75 -37.45 21.26
N TYR A 599 5.18 -37.02 20.08
CA TYR A 599 4.86 -37.68 18.80
C TYR A 599 6.07 -38.24 18.03
N GLN A 600 7.30 -37.83 18.34
CA GLN A 600 8.54 -38.38 17.74
C GLN A 600 9.22 -39.46 18.60
N LYS A 601 8.45 -40.30 19.31
CA LYS A 601 9.01 -41.49 19.99
C LYS A 601 9.24 -42.65 19.04
#